data_AF-A0A945EXZ3-F1
#
_entry.id   AF-A0A945EXZ3-F1
#
_cell.length_a   1.000
_cell.length_b   1.000
_cell.length_c   1.000
_cell.angle_alpha   90.00
_cell.angle_beta   90.00
_cell.angle_gamma   90.00
#
_symmetry.space_group_name_H-M   'P 1'
#
loop_
_entity.id
_entity.type
_entity.pdbx_description
1 polymer ?
#
loop_
_entity_poly.entity_id
_entity_poly.type
_entity_poly.pdbx_seq_one_letter_code
_entity_poly.pdbx_strand_id
1 'polypeptide(L)'
;KKEGVNYTANPLRKQSIPNYISKELSKYSLTNNQLFSLPYLACDANMDEYLKYFNNCWLLTESLFSALKYEESFYLKPYHKLRHPALFYYGHVATFYINKMLVSGLITKTIDKHLEDIFETGVDEMSWDVNTKKNEIKWPNLDEVISYRIQAYDLIIKTIKANKALFEGKIDPKSPIWSLLMSFEHERIHFETSSVLIRDLDIEHVTKPALLKDIKIVKDSSNSPKLDIDYPANNFLTIKGDKITISKDDLNSFGWDNEFGQKEYNVPGFQVNNFLISNGEFFEFVKDGGYHEDSYWCAQGLAWRKFSNISKPTFWYADGPKGSNLFKLRTCFEIVEMQWRFPVIVNHFEAKAFCAYKAKKEGQYYRLLTEAEHRLLSKDERDNVKEQEHNNYNYNLKLSSESAVDEHKSKTAPIYDLHGNIWQWLEDNFHPLTDFKIHEYYPDFSTPCFDDEHKMIAGSSFFSTGNLASIYSRYHFRPHFFQHAGFRLVTSTYKKEYFPVKVEFETINPNNGKLYIIFTENHKLNILEKDIFNKKYTKLKK
;
A
#
# COMPACT_ATOMS: atom_id res chain seq x y z
N LYS A 1 13.85 -13.65 33.41
CA LYS A 1 12.86 -13.70 34.52
C LYS A 1 11.57 -13.12 33.97
N LYS A 2 10.58 -14.00 33.73
CA LYS A 2 9.25 -13.68 33.20
C LYS A 2 8.37 -13.29 34.39
N GLU A 3 7.86 -12.06 34.43
CA GLU A 3 6.65 -11.77 35.19
C GLU A 3 5.48 -12.08 34.25
N GLY A 4 4.74 -13.12 34.61
CA GLY A 4 3.53 -13.53 33.90
C GLY A 4 2.42 -12.54 34.17
N VAL A 5 2.05 -11.76 33.16
CA VAL A 5 0.73 -11.14 33.11
C VAL A 5 -0.23 -12.23 32.67
N ASN A 6 -1.05 -12.71 33.60
CA ASN A 6 -2.19 -13.58 33.29
C ASN A 6 -3.25 -12.74 32.57
N TYR A 7 -3.19 -12.72 31.24
CA TYR A 7 -4.30 -12.25 30.42
C TYR A 7 -5.34 -13.36 30.38
N THR A 8 -6.48 -13.14 31.03
CA THR A 8 -7.65 -14.00 30.84
C THR A 8 -8.17 -13.77 29.43
N ALA A 9 -7.69 -14.58 28.47
CA ALA A 9 -8.21 -14.59 27.10
C ALA A 9 -9.71 -14.91 27.14
N ASN A 10 -10.54 -13.90 26.89
CA ASN A 10 -11.98 -14.09 26.74
C ASN A 10 -12.20 -15.00 25.51
N PRO A 11 -13.04 -16.05 25.58
CA PRO A 11 -13.09 -17.07 24.54
C PRO A 11 -13.55 -16.48 23.20
N LEU A 12 -13.04 -17.09 22.12
CA LEU A 12 -13.32 -16.86 20.70
C LEU A 12 -14.60 -16.04 20.46
N ARG A 13 -14.44 -14.75 20.10
CA ARG A 13 -15.53 -14.03 19.45
C ARG A 13 -15.87 -14.84 18.20
N LYS A 14 -17.09 -15.39 18.12
CA LYS A 14 -17.59 -15.94 16.86
C LYS A 14 -17.53 -14.80 15.86
N GLN A 15 -16.58 -14.88 14.93
CA GLN A 15 -16.39 -13.94 13.84
C GLN A 15 -17.68 -13.86 13.05
N SER A 16 -18.50 -12.85 13.36
CA SER A 16 -19.71 -12.59 12.61
C SER A 16 -19.67 -11.15 12.17
N ILE A 17 -19.53 -10.98 10.85
CA ILE A 17 -20.03 -9.81 10.14
C ILE A 17 -21.40 -9.50 10.75
N PRO A 18 -21.66 -8.27 11.24
CA PRO A 18 -22.93 -7.98 11.88
C PRO A 18 -24.11 -8.46 11.01
N ASN A 19 -25.11 -9.12 11.60
CA ASN A 19 -26.14 -9.84 10.84
C ASN A 19 -26.92 -8.97 9.82
N TYR A 20 -26.97 -7.65 10.02
CA TYR A 20 -27.58 -6.71 9.08
C TYR A 20 -26.65 -6.39 7.89
N ILE A 21 -25.34 -6.37 8.13
CA ILE A 21 -24.28 -6.24 7.12
C ILE A 21 -24.24 -7.51 6.25
N SER A 22 -24.36 -8.69 6.83
CA SER A 22 -24.17 -9.96 6.09
C SER A 22 -25.19 -10.21 4.97
N LYS A 23 -26.45 -9.78 5.12
CA LYS A 23 -27.51 -9.99 4.11
C LYS A 23 -27.34 -9.12 2.86
N GLU A 24 -27.00 -7.84 3.01
CA GLU A 24 -26.82 -6.92 1.88
C GLU A 24 -25.40 -7.00 1.28
N LEU A 25 -24.36 -7.22 2.10
CA LEU A 25 -22.98 -7.31 1.60
C LEU A 25 -22.69 -8.61 0.83
N SER A 26 -23.33 -9.72 1.19
CA SER A 26 -23.10 -11.02 0.52
C SER A 26 -23.58 -11.05 -0.94
N LYS A 27 -24.55 -10.21 -1.30
CA LYS A 27 -25.18 -10.24 -2.63
C LYS A 27 -24.28 -9.73 -3.76
N TYR A 28 -23.30 -8.88 -3.46
CA TYR A 28 -22.54 -8.14 -4.47
C TYR A 28 -21.02 -8.39 -4.44
N SER A 29 -20.55 -9.18 -3.48
CA SER A 29 -19.12 -9.31 -3.17
C SER A 29 -18.68 -10.75 -2.97
N LEU A 30 -19.59 -11.72 -3.09
CA LEU A 30 -19.29 -13.15 -2.96
C LEU A 30 -19.63 -13.89 -4.25
N THR A 31 -18.69 -14.72 -4.71
CA THR A 31 -18.92 -15.73 -5.75
C THR A 31 -18.51 -17.08 -5.18
N ASN A 32 -19.41 -18.08 -5.17
CA ASN A 32 -19.17 -19.39 -4.54
C ASN A 32 -18.68 -19.27 -3.08
N ASN A 33 -19.27 -18.35 -2.30
CA ASN A 33 -18.86 -18.01 -0.93
C ASN A 33 -17.41 -17.49 -0.76
N GLN A 34 -16.75 -17.11 -1.86
CA GLN A 34 -15.43 -16.47 -1.83
C GLN A 34 -15.56 -14.98 -2.10
N LEU A 35 -14.82 -14.19 -1.32
CA LEU A 35 -14.71 -12.75 -1.49
C LEU A 35 -13.95 -12.43 -2.78
N PHE A 36 -14.44 -11.43 -3.50
CA PHE A 36 -13.72 -10.82 -4.60
C PHE A 36 -13.79 -9.30 -4.49
N SER A 37 -12.78 -8.62 -5.02
CA SER A 37 -12.83 -7.17 -5.17
C SER A 37 -13.54 -6.83 -6.48
N LEU A 38 -14.48 -5.90 -6.43
CA LEU A 38 -15.00 -5.27 -7.65
C LEU A 38 -13.87 -4.53 -8.38
N PRO A 39 -13.95 -4.44 -9.72
CA PRO A 39 -12.98 -3.68 -10.50
C PRO A 39 -13.10 -2.19 -10.18
N TYR A 40 -12.11 -1.40 -10.60
CA TYR A 40 -12.10 0.04 -10.35
C TYR A 40 -13.42 0.71 -10.79
N LEU A 41 -13.96 1.63 -9.99
CA LEU A 41 -15.24 2.25 -10.28
C LEU A 41 -15.09 3.37 -11.31
N ALA A 42 -15.96 3.36 -12.33
CA ALA A 42 -15.99 4.40 -13.34
C ALA A 42 -16.62 5.70 -12.81
N CYS A 43 -16.10 6.84 -13.24
CA CYS A 43 -16.64 8.15 -12.85
C CYS A 43 -18.02 8.43 -13.46
N ASP A 44 -18.44 7.70 -14.49
CA ASP A 44 -19.79 7.77 -15.07
C ASP A 44 -20.73 6.68 -14.54
N ALA A 45 -20.31 5.93 -13.51
CA ALA A 45 -21.13 4.89 -12.89
C ALA A 45 -22.36 5.49 -12.19
N ASN A 46 -23.48 4.77 -12.25
CA ASN A 46 -24.72 5.21 -11.62
C ASN A 46 -24.73 4.96 -10.10
N MET A 47 -25.70 5.54 -9.39
CA MET A 47 -25.84 5.40 -7.94
C MET A 47 -25.86 3.95 -7.44
N ASP A 48 -26.45 3.01 -8.17
CA ASP A 48 -26.50 1.60 -7.76
C ASP A 48 -25.13 0.92 -7.86
N GLU A 49 -24.32 1.30 -8.85
CA GLU A 49 -22.92 0.86 -8.96
C GLU A 49 -22.06 1.43 -7.83
N TYR A 50 -22.28 2.68 -7.43
CA TYR A 50 -21.64 3.27 -6.25
C TYR A 50 -22.02 2.54 -4.95
N LEU A 51 -23.31 2.23 -4.75
CA LEU A 51 -23.76 1.46 -3.59
C LEU A 51 -23.11 0.07 -3.54
N LYS A 52 -23.02 -0.61 -4.70
CA LYS A 52 -22.32 -1.91 -4.80
C LYS A 52 -20.84 -1.77 -4.46
N TYR A 53 -20.17 -0.74 -4.98
CA TYR A 53 -18.76 -0.52 -4.74
C TYR A 53 -18.45 -0.20 -3.27
N PHE A 54 -19.24 0.67 -2.65
CA PHE A 54 -19.15 0.96 -1.21
C PHE A 54 -19.32 -0.32 -0.38
N ASN A 55 -20.37 -1.09 -0.65
CA ASN A 55 -20.63 -2.36 0.04
C ASN A 55 -19.47 -3.35 -0.13
N ASN A 56 -18.86 -3.41 -1.31
CA ASN A 56 -17.68 -4.22 -1.54
C ASN A 56 -16.47 -3.76 -0.72
N CYS A 57 -16.17 -2.45 -0.70
CA CYS A 57 -15.10 -1.88 0.14
C CYS A 57 -15.30 -2.23 1.62
N TRP A 58 -16.53 -2.02 2.12
CA TRP A 58 -16.85 -2.31 3.51
C TRP A 58 -16.71 -3.81 3.83
N LEU A 59 -17.14 -4.71 2.94
CA LEU A 59 -16.99 -6.15 3.16
C LEU A 59 -15.53 -6.59 3.15
N LEU A 60 -14.70 -6.01 2.28
CA LEU A 60 -13.26 -6.27 2.22
C LEU A 60 -12.64 -5.97 3.59
N THR A 61 -12.90 -4.78 4.14
CA THR A 61 -12.45 -4.39 5.47
C THR A 61 -12.97 -5.34 6.55
N GLU A 62 -14.28 -5.60 6.63
CA GLU A 62 -14.84 -6.51 7.64
C GLU A 62 -14.25 -7.92 7.55
N SER A 63 -14.03 -8.44 6.35
CA SER A 63 -13.41 -9.75 6.14
C SER A 63 -11.94 -9.77 6.55
N LEU A 64 -11.18 -8.70 6.32
CA LEU A 64 -9.78 -8.66 6.72
C LEU A 64 -9.64 -8.57 8.25
N PHE A 65 -10.43 -7.71 8.89
CA PHE A 65 -10.40 -7.57 10.35
C PHE A 65 -10.97 -8.78 11.08
N SER A 66 -11.74 -9.64 10.39
CA SER A 66 -12.07 -10.96 10.91
C SER A 66 -10.85 -11.88 11.05
N ALA A 67 -9.67 -11.51 10.55
CA ALA A 67 -8.44 -12.27 10.79
C ALA A 67 -7.96 -12.18 12.25
N LEU A 68 -8.36 -11.13 12.99
CA LEU A 68 -7.97 -10.94 14.39
C LEU A 68 -8.73 -11.91 15.28
N LYS A 69 -8.00 -12.81 15.96
CA LYS A 69 -8.58 -13.94 16.69
C LYS A 69 -9.22 -13.53 18.02
N TYR A 70 -8.61 -12.56 18.70
CA TYR A 70 -9.03 -12.06 20.01
C TYR A 70 -9.25 -10.56 19.98
N GLU A 71 -10.14 -10.06 20.85
CA GLU A 71 -10.36 -8.61 21.01
C GLU A 71 -9.08 -7.85 21.34
N GLU A 72 -8.23 -8.38 22.23
CA GLU A 72 -6.92 -7.80 22.56
C GLU A 72 -6.02 -7.58 21.34
N SER A 73 -6.17 -8.38 20.28
CA SER A 73 -5.38 -8.27 19.04
C SER A 73 -5.64 -6.95 18.32
N PHE A 74 -6.81 -6.32 18.53
CA PHE A 74 -7.10 -4.99 18.00
C PHE A 74 -6.23 -3.90 18.64
N TYR A 75 -5.71 -4.12 19.85
CA TYR A 75 -4.98 -3.11 20.62
C TYR A 75 -3.46 -3.31 20.60
N LEU A 76 -2.98 -4.42 20.02
CA LEU A 76 -1.55 -4.69 19.89
C LEU A 76 -0.91 -3.70 18.92
N LYS A 77 0.15 -3.04 19.38
CA LYS A 77 1.02 -2.25 18.52
C LYS A 77 2.05 -3.15 17.85
N PRO A 78 2.42 -2.90 16.59
CA PRO A 78 3.54 -3.58 15.96
C PRO A 78 4.84 -3.41 16.76
N TYR A 79 5.73 -4.41 16.72
CA TYR A 79 6.95 -4.45 17.53
C TYR A 79 7.87 -3.22 17.32
N HIS A 80 7.87 -2.64 16.12
CA HIS A 80 8.67 -1.47 15.77
C HIS A 80 8.07 -0.15 16.28
N LYS A 81 6.81 -0.13 16.75
CA LYS A 81 6.11 1.03 17.34
C LYS A 81 5.93 2.25 16.43
N LEU A 82 6.20 2.12 15.14
CA LEU A 82 6.06 3.18 14.13
C LEU A 82 4.63 3.29 13.58
N ARG A 83 3.71 2.43 14.03
CA ARG A 83 2.32 2.38 13.56
C ARG A 83 1.36 2.21 14.75
N HIS A 84 0.15 2.69 14.57
CA HIS A 84 -0.95 2.49 15.51
C HIS A 84 -1.44 1.03 15.57
N PRO A 85 -2.18 0.63 16.62
CA PRO A 85 -2.76 -0.71 16.67
C PRO A 85 -3.89 -0.88 15.66
N ALA A 86 -4.30 -2.13 15.38
CA ALA A 86 -5.31 -2.43 14.36
C ALA A 86 -6.66 -1.71 14.59
N LEU A 87 -7.03 -1.45 15.85
CA LEU A 87 -8.24 -0.68 16.21
C LEU A 87 -8.28 0.68 15.54
N PHE A 88 -7.13 1.38 15.45
CA PHE A 88 -7.04 2.66 14.77
C PHE A 88 -7.53 2.54 13.34
N TYR A 89 -6.96 1.62 12.57
CA TYR A 89 -7.29 1.44 11.15
C TYR A 89 -8.75 1.02 10.95
N TYR A 90 -9.29 0.22 11.87
CA TYR A 90 -10.69 -0.18 11.84
C TYR A 90 -11.63 1.01 12.04
N GLY A 91 -11.36 1.91 12.99
CA GLY A 91 -12.15 3.15 13.19
C GLY A 91 -11.87 4.24 12.16
N HIS A 92 -10.63 4.33 11.68
CA HIS A 92 -10.13 5.38 10.80
C HIS A 92 -10.83 5.41 9.45
N VAL A 93 -11.00 4.27 8.79
CA VAL A 93 -11.63 4.27 7.46
C VAL A 93 -13.07 4.79 7.51
N ALA A 94 -13.84 4.44 8.54
CA ALA A 94 -15.20 4.96 8.75
C ALA A 94 -15.19 6.47 9.03
N THR A 95 -14.27 6.93 9.89
CA THR A 95 -14.07 8.35 10.20
C THR A 95 -13.69 9.16 8.97
N PHE A 96 -12.89 8.59 8.08
CA PHE A 96 -12.49 9.24 6.84
C PHE A 96 -13.71 9.55 5.95
N TYR A 97 -14.68 8.63 5.82
CA TYR A 97 -15.94 8.92 5.11
C TYR A 97 -16.68 10.12 5.72
N ILE A 98 -16.87 10.11 7.04
CA ILE A 98 -17.61 11.18 7.74
C ILE A 98 -16.91 12.52 7.53
N ASN A 99 -15.58 12.56 7.72
CA ASN A 99 -14.77 13.75 7.52
C ASN A 99 -14.87 14.27 6.09
N LYS A 100 -14.67 13.43 5.07
CA LYS A 100 -14.70 13.90 3.67
C LYS A 100 -16.10 14.31 3.20
N MET A 101 -17.16 13.65 3.68
CA MET A 101 -18.55 14.08 3.43
C MET A 101 -18.89 15.42 4.10
N LEU A 102 -18.32 15.73 5.27
CA LEU A 102 -18.45 17.06 5.90
C LEU A 102 -17.75 18.14 5.06
N VAL A 103 -16.54 17.84 4.59
CA VAL A 103 -15.73 18.77 3.78
C VAL A 103 -16.40 19.08 2.44
N SER A 104 -16.92 18.06 1.76
CA SER A 104 -17.68 18.25 0.51
C SER A 104 -19.06 18.87 0.72
N GLY A 105 -19.58 18.78 1.94
CA GLY A 105 -20.91 19.28 2.31
C GLY A 105 -22.05 18.32 1.97
N LEU A 106 -21.76 17.05 1.70
CA LEU A 106 -22.77 15.99 1.57
C LEU A 106 -23.51 15.75 2.90
N ILE A 107 -22.84 15.99 4.02
CA ILE A 107 -23.45 16.02 5.36
C ILE A 107 -23.02 17.31 6.08
N THR A 108 -23.73 17.64 7.17
CA THR A 108 -23.48 18.87 7.94
C THR A 108 -23.19 18.62 9.42
N LYS A 109 -23.18 17.36 9.86
CA LYS A 109 -22.97 16.98 11.27
C LYS A 109 -22.14 15.70 11.34
N THR A 110 -21.31 15.64 12.38
CA THR A 110 -20.58 14.44 12.82
C THR A 110 -21.53 13.40 13.40
N ILE A 111 -21.07 12.15 13.52
CA ILE A 111 -21.76 11.10 14.28
C ILE A 111 -21.28 11.14 15.72
N ASP A 112 -19.97 11.07 15.91
CA ASP A 112 -19.33 11.09 17.23
C ASP A 112 -18.01 11.86 17.12
N LYS A 113 -18.04 13.13 17.53
CA LYS A 113 -16.89 14.03 17.43
C LYS A 113 -15.67 13.49 18.20
N HIS A 114 -15.89 12.77 19.31
CA HIS A 114 -14.79 12.27 20.13
C HIS A 114 -14.06 11.12 19.42
N LEU A 115 -14.79 10.15 18.87
CA LEU A 115 -14.21 9.06 18.10
C LEU A 115 -13.57 9.58 16.81
N GLU A 116 -14.24 10.52 16.13
CA GLU A 116 -13.73 11.14 14.92
C GLU A 116 -12.38 11.86 15.19
N ASP A 117 -12.22 12.53 16.34
CA ASP A 117 -10.96 13.17 16.73
C ASP A 117 -9.84 12.16 17.07
N ILE A 118 -10.20 11.00 17.63
CA ILE A 118 -9.23 9.93 17.92
C ILE A 118 -8.70 9.31 16.63
N PHE A 119 -9.56 9.19 15.62
CA PHE A 119 -9.26 8.47 14.38
C PHE A 119 -8.96 9.39 13.18
N GLU A 120 -8.96 10.71 13.31
CA GLU A 120 -8.74 11.62 12.15
C GLU A 120 -7.27 11.78 11.72
N THR A 121 -6.29 11.54 12.59
CA THR A 121 -4.87 11.83 12.30
C THR A 121 -4.21 10.76 11.44
N GLY A 122 -3.44 11.18 10.43
CA GLY A 122 -2.63 10.31 9.57
C GLY A 122 -1.59 9.49 10.34
N VAL A 123 -1.09 8.44 9.70
CA VAL A 123 -0.28 7.36 10.32
C VAL A 123 1.19 7.34 9.90
N ASP A 124 1.63 8.31 9.11
CA ASP A 124 3.02 8.40 8.68
C ASP A 124 3.90 9.17 9.68
N GLU A 125 5.21 8.96 9.62
CA GLU A 125 6.21 9.58 10.52
C GLU A 125 6.40 11.09 10.24
N MET A 126 5.31 11.84 10.13
CA MET A 126 5.33 13.26 9.88
C MET A 126 5.68 14.02 11.15
N SER A 127 6.46 15.09 11.00
CA SER A 127 6.92 15.91 12.12
C SER A 127 5.78 16.53 12.95
N TRP A 128 4.60 16.72 12.32
CA TRP A 128 3.37 17.21 12.94
C TRP A 128 2.44 16.10 13.41
N ASP A 129 2.73 14.82 13.12
CA ASP A 129 2.04 13.70 13.73
C ASP A 129 2.53 13.57 15.19
N VAL A 130 1.93 14.39 16.05
CA VAL A 130 2.20 14.46 17.48
C VAL A 130 1.78 13.16 18.21
N ASN A 131 1.12 12.23 17.52
CA ASN A 131 0.52 11.03 18.11
C ASN A 131 1.40 9.79 18.01
N THR A 132 2.34 9.69 17.07
CA THR A 132 3.39 8.65 17.09
C THR A 132 4.33 8.80 18.29
N LYS A 133 4.47 10.02 18.83
CA LYS A 133 5.28 10.31 20.04
C LYS A 133 4.51 10.20 21.36
N LYS A 134 3.17 10.09 21.37
CA LYS A 134 2.38 9.97 22.60
C LYS A 134 1.97 8.52 22.86
N ASN A 135 2.66 7.89 23.81
CA ASN A 135 2.25 6.62 24.41
C ASN A 135 0.99 6.71 25.28
N GLU A 136 0.13 7.73 25.10
CA GLU A 136 -0.94 8.11 26.03
C GLU A 136 -2.32 8.23 25.37
N ILE A 137 -2.52 7.74 24.14
CA ILE A 137 -3.87 7.63 23.59
C ILE A 137 -4.58 6.48 24.32
N LYS A 138 -5.58 6.83 25.14
CA LYS A 138 -6.53 5.86 25.66
C LYS A 138 -7.47 5.47 24.53
N TRP A 139 -7.23 4.31 23.93
CA TRP A 139 -8.08 3.78 22.87
C TRP A 139 -9.51 3.53 23.38
N PRO A 140 -10.54 3.83 22.58
CA PRO A 140 -11.94 3.51 22.92
C PRO A 140 -12.15 2.00 22.93
N ASN A 141 -13.25 1.55 23.53
CA ASN A 141 -13.59 0.13 23.55
C ASN A 141 -13.99 -0.33 22.13
N LEU A 142 -13.67 -1.58 21.80
CA LEU A 142 -13.95 -2.16 20.49
C LEU A 142 -15.45 -2.10 20.15
N ASP A 143 -16.33 -2.34 21.13
CA ASP A 143 -17.78 -2.25 20.94
C ASP A 143 -18.25 -0.82 20.61
N GLU A 144 -17.59 0.21 21.16
CA GLU A 144 -17.88 1.62 20.83
C GLU A 144 -17.49 1.91 19.38
N VAL A 145 -16.29 1.47 18.96
CA VAL A 145 -15.80 1.62 17.58
C VAL A 145 -16.70 0.87 16.60
N ILE A 146 -17.14 -0.34 16.95
CA ILE A 146 -18.07 -1.11 16.13
C ILE A 146 -19.39 -0.35 16.00
N SER A 147 -20.00 0.06 17.12
CA SER A 147 -21.25 0.83 17.13
C SER A 147 -21.16 2.09 16.26
N TYR A 148 -20.03 2.79 16.32
CA TYR A 148 -19.75 3.93 15.45
C TYR A 148 -19.69 3.55 13.97
N ARG A 149 -18.97 2.46 13.62
CA ARG A 149 -18.91 1.94 12.24
C ARG A 149 -20.30 1.57 11.71
N ILE A 150 -21.18 0.98 12.54
CA ILE A 150 -22.57 0.67 12.17
C ILE A 150 -23.30 1.96 11.75
N GLN A 151 -23.23 2.99 12.59
CA GLN A 151 -23.89 4.28 12.33
C GLN A 151 -23.31 4.98 11.09
N ALA A 152 -21.98 4.91 10.91
CA ALA A 152 -21.31 5.45 9.74
C ALA A 152 -21.79 4.78 8.45
N TYR A 153 -21.85 3.44 8.42
CA TYR A 153 -22.35 2.68 7.28
C TYR A 153 -23.78 3.12 6.89
N ASP A 154 -24.69 3.17 7.87
CA ASP A 154 -26.09 3.57 7.62
C ASP A 154 -26.20 5.01 7.11
N LEU A 155 -25.40 5.92 7.68
CA LEU A 155 -25.36 7.32 7.23
C LEU A 155 -24.82 7.44 5.80
N ILE A 156 -23.77 6.70 5.44
CA ILE A 156 -23.19 6.72 4.09
C ILE A 156 -24.21 6.21 3.07
N ILE A 157 -24.87 5.07 3.33
CA ILE A 157 -25.93 4.53 2.46
C ILE A 157 -27.06 5.54 2.29
N LYS A 158 -27.52 6.14 3.40
CA LYS A 158 -28.57 7.16 3.37
C LYS A 158 -28.13 8.38 2.55
N THR A 159 -26.89 8.82 2.70
CA THR A 159 -26.32 9.97 2.00
C THR A 159 -26.23 9.71 0.50
N ILE A 160 -25.74 8.54 0.08
CA ILE A 160 -25.71 8.14 -1.34
C ILE A 160 -27.13 8.19 -1.93
N LYS A 161 -28.10 7.54 -1.26
CA LYS A 161 -29.49 7.49 -1.74
C LYS A 161 -30.17 8.86 -1.79
N ALA A 162 -29.94 9.71 -0.79
CA ALA A 162 -30.52 11.05 -0.70
C ALA A 162 -29.98 12.00 -1.79
N ASN A 163 -28.78 11.75 -2.30
CA ASN A 163 -28.11 12.58 -3.31
C ASN A 163 -28.17 11.96 -4.71
N LYS A 164 -29.19 11.13 -5.03
CA LYS A 164 -29.32 10.41 -6.31
C LYS A 164 -29.05 11.28 -7.55
N ALA A 165 -29.55 12.53 -7.57
CA ALA A 165 -29.38 13.44 -8.70
C ALA A 165 -27.91 13.82 -8.97
N LEU A 166 -27.02 13.76 -7.97
CA LEU A 166 -25.60 14.06 -8.14
C LEU A 166 -24.83 12.93 -8.85
N PHE A 167 -25.45 11.77 -9.07
CA PHE A 167 -24.88 10.64 -9.82
C PHE A 167 -25.30 10.64 -11.30
N GLU A 168 -26.00 11.68 -11.76
CA GLU A 168 -26.36 11.83 -13.16
C GLU A 168 -25.20 12.46 -13.94
N GLY A 169 -24.61 11.68 -14.87
CA GLY A 169 -23.48 12.11 -15.69
C GLY A 169 -22.13 11.72 -15.12
N LYS A 170 -21.05 12.34 -15.65
CA LYS A 170 -19.68 12.04 -15.27
C LYS A 170 -19.27 12.84 -14.04
N ILE A 171 -18.87 12.15 -12.97
CA ILE A 171 -18.35 12.75 -11.74
C ILE A 171 -16.93 13.28 -11.99
N ASP A 172 -16.73 14.57 -11.74
CA ASP A 172 -15.42 15.21 -11.79
C ASP A 172 -14.90 15.58 -10.37
N PRO A 173 -13.61 15.95 -10.21
CA PRO A 173 -13.02 16.28 -8.91
C PRO A 173 -13.67 17.42 -8.12
N LYS A 174 -14.50 18.26 -8.75
CA LYS A 174 -15.23 19.35 -8.08
C LYS A 174 -16.59 18.90 -7.54
N SER A 175 -17.08 17.74 -7.99
CA SER A 175 -18.35 17.18 -7.49
C SER A 175 -18.22 16.78 -6.02
N PRO A 176 -19.23 17.06 -5.17
CA PRO A 176 -19.25 16.54 -3.81
C PRO A 176 -19.16 15.01 -3.75
N ILE A 177 -19.65 14.29 -4.78
CA ILE A 177 -19.56 12.83 -4.88
C ILE A 177 -18.11 12.34 -4.99
N TRP A 178 -17.18 13.19 -5.46
CA TRP A 178 -15.75 12.85 -5.47
C TRP A 178 -15.22 12.53 -4.07
N SER A 179 -15.80 13.11 -3.02
CA SER A 179 -15.42 12.76 -1.64
C SER A 179 -15.74 11.31 -1.31
N LEU A 180 -16.79 10.72 -1.88
CA LEU A 180 -17.13 9.31 -1.69
C LEU A 180 -16.17 8.40 -2.45
N LEU A 181 -15.85 8.71 -3.72
CA LEU A 181 -14.82 7.99 -4.48
C LEU A 181 -13.49 7.99 -3.74
N MET A 182 -13.07 9.17 -3.26
CA MET A 182 -11.87 9.32 -2.45
C MET A 182 -11.90 8.45 -1.21
N SER A 183 -13.04 8.38 -0.51
CA SER A 183 -13.16 7.53 0.68
C SER A 183 -13.17 6.03 0.36
N PHE A 184 -13.74 5.61 -0.77
CA PHE A 184 -13.66 4.21 -1.22
C PHE A 184 -12.21 3.80 -1.47
N GLU A 185 -11.47 4.61 -2.23
CA GLU A 185 -10.07 4.30 -2.55
C GLU A 185 -9.16 4.43 -1.33
N HIS A 186 -9.45 5.36 -0.43
CA HIS A 186 -8.75 5.46 0.85
C HIS A 186 -8.97 4.23 1.73
N GLU A 187 -10.20 3.73 1.83
CA GLU A 187 -10.48 2.48 2.53
C GLU A 187 -9.72 1.31 1.91
N ARG A 188 -9.55 1.27 0.58
CA ARG A 188 -8.75 0.25 -0.11
C ARG A 188 -7.26 0.36 0.18
N ILE A 189 -6.70 1.57 0.32
CA ILE A 189 -5.33 1.79 0.84
C ILE A 189 -5.18 1.16 2.22
N HIS A 190 -6.14 1.42 3.10
CA HIS A 190 -6.10 0.90 4.46
C HIS A 190 -6.41 -0.59 4.56
N PHE A 191 -7.20 -1.15 3.65
CA PHE A 191 -7.37 -2.59 3.52
C PHE A 191 -6.02 -3.27 3.24
N GLU A 192 -5.27 -2.79 2.25
CA GLU A 192 -3.93 -3.33 2.00
C GLU A 192 -2.97 -3.08 3.17
N THR A 193 -2.91 -1.84 3.68
CA THR A 193 -2.03 -1.49 4.81
C THR A 193 -2.32 -2.34 6.05
N SER A 194 -3.60 -2.54 6.40
CA SER A 194 -3.99 -3.38 7.54
C SER A 194 -3.61 -4.84 7.33
N SER A 195 -3.58 -5.34 6.10
CA SER A 195 -3.12 -6.72 5.84
C SER A 195 -1.63 -6.91 6.14
N VAL A 196 -0.80 -5.89 5.88
CA VAL A 196 0.61 -5.87 6.27
C VAL A 196 0.74 -5.87 7.79
N LEU A 197 -0.03 -5.02 8.48
CA LEU A 197 0.00 -4.93 9.95
C LEU A 197 -0.50 -6.19 10.64
N ILE A 198 -1.51 -6.86 10.08
CA ILE A 198 -1.98 -8.16 10.56
C ILE A 198 -0.88 -9.22 10.39
N ARG A 199 -0.14 -9.19 9.27
CA ARG A 199 0.98 -10.10 9.04
C ARG A 199 2.11 -9.92 10.06
N ASP A 200 2.35 -8.67 10.49
CA ASP A 200 3.34 -8.29 11.52
C ASP A 200 2.96 -8.76 12.94
N LEU A 201 1.68 -9.06 13.20
CA LEU A 201 1.29 -9.66 14.47
C LEU A 201 1.80 -11.10 14.59
N ASP A 202 2.07 -11.52 15.83
CA ASP A 202 2.34 -12.91 16.14
C ASP A 202 1.21 -13.80 15.64
N ILE A 203 1.57 -14.95 15.05
CA ILE A 203 0.63 -15.89 14.44
C ILE A 203 -0.50 -16.32 15.39
N GLU A 204 -0.28 -16.31 16.70
CA GLU A 204 -1.29 -16.69 17.69
C GLU A 204 -2.51 -15.75 17.74
N HIS A 205 -2.33 -14.49 17.31
CA HIS A 205 -3.37 -13.46 17.23
C HIS A 205 -4.12 -13.44 15.89
N VAL A 206 -3.70 -14.27 14.93
CA VAL A 206 -4.16 -14.22 13.55
C VAL A 206 -4.77 -15.56 13.14
N THR A 207 -5.85 -15.50 12.38
CA THR A 207 -6.45 -16.64 11.70
C THR A 207 -6.81 -16.25 10.27
N LYS A 208 -6.81 -17.22 9.34
CA LYS A 208 -7.26 -16.99 7.97
C LYS A 208 -8.76 -16.63 7.97
N PRO A 209 -9.16 -15.49 7.37
CA PRO A 209 -10.58 -15.18 7.17
C PRO A 209 -11.29 -16.24 6.34
N ALA A 210 -12.53 -16.57 6.72
CA ALA A 210 -13.31 -17.63 6.07
C ALA A 210 -13.64 -17.31 4.59
N LEU A 211 -13.81 -16.04 4.25
CA LEU A 211 -14.20 -15.60 2.91
C LEU A 211 -13.01 -15.47 1.94
N LEU A 212 -11.77 -15.50 2.45
CA LEU A 212 -10.57 -15.42 1.61
C LEU A 212 -10.16 -16.81 1.11
N LYS A 213 -9.60 -16.82 -0.11
CA LYS A 213 -9.15 -18.03 -0.80
C LYS A 213 -8.00 -18.69 -0.03
N ASP A 214 -7.91 -20.01 -0.15
CA ASP A 214 -6.77 -20.76 0.36
C ASP A 214 -5.53 -20.50 -0.50
N ILE A 215 -4.39 -20.40 0.16
CA ILE A 215 -3.10 -20.27 -0.50
C ILE A 215 -2.71 -21.58 -1.18
N LYS A 216 -2.17 -21.47 -2.41
CA LYS A 216 -1.55 -22.59 -3.10
C LYS A 216 -0.09 -22.68 -2.66
N ILE A 217 0.28 -23.75 -1.98
CA ILE A 217 1.65 -23.95 -1.47
C ILE A 217 2.27 -25.24 -1.99
N VAL A 218 3.59 -25.21 -2.14
CA VAL A 218 4.44 -26.40 -2.24
C VAL A 218 4.66 -26.94 -0.83
N LYS A 219 4.21 -28.18 -0.56
CA LYS A 219 4.27 -28.79 0.76
C LYS A 219 5.64 -29.41 1.09
N ASP A 220 6.37 -29.88 0.08
CA ASP A 220 7.67 -30.55 0.27
C ASP A 220 8.80 -29.63 -0.18
N SER A 221 9.01 -28.55 0.56
CA SER A 221 10.05 -27.58 0.23
C SER A 221 11.44 -28.02 0.68
N SER A 222 12.46 -27.77 -0.15
CA SER A 222 13.86 -28.07 0.17
C SER A 222 14.40 -27.11 1.25
N ASN A 223 15.12 -27.62 2.24
CA ASN A 223 15.89 -26.80 3.19
C ASN A 223 17.18 -26.20 2.59
N SER A 224 17.50 -26.55 1.34
CA SER A 224 18.68 -26.09 0.62
C SER A 224 18.28 -25.85 -0.83
N PRO A 225 17.58 -24.75 -1.11
CA PRO A 225 17.01 -24.49 -2.42
C PRO A 225 18.11 -24.39 -3.49
N LYS A 226 17.85 -24.98 -4.65
CA LYS A 226 18.74 -25.00 -5.81
C LYS A 226 18.11 -24.26 -6.98
N LEU A 227 18.92 -23.43 -7.63
CA LEU A 227 18.60 -22.79 -8.90
C LEU A 227 18.14 -23.84 -9.93
N ASP A 228 17.12 -23.49 -10.70
CA ASP A 228 16.47 -24.32 -11.74
C ASP A 228 15.76 -25.59 -11.24
N ILE A 229 15.73 -25.82 -9.93
CA ILE A 229 14.95 -26.90 -9.29
C ILE A 229 13.87 -26.28 -8.41
N ASP A 230 14.28 -25.54 -7.39
CA ASP A 230 13.39 -24.97 -6.37
C ASP A 230 12.93 -23.55 -6.71
N TYR A 231 13.70 -22.82 -7.53
CA TYR A 231 13.38 -21.48 -8.02
C TYR A 231 14.00 -21.23 -9.40
N PRO A 232 13.37 -20.42 -10.27
CA PRO A 232 13.81 -20.27 -11.66
C PRO A 232 15.05 -19.37 -11.78
N ALA A 233 15.89 -19.61 -12.78
CA ALA A 233 16.88 -18.63 -13.23
C ALA A 233 16.22 -17.32 -13.67
N ASN A 234 16.74 -16.21 -13.14
CA ASN A 234 16.23 -14.87 -13.38
C ASN A 234 17.12 -14.16 -14.41
N ASN A 235 16.67 -14.12 -15.66
CA ASN A 235 17.47 -13.66 -16.79
C ASN A 235 17.25 -12.18 -17.06
N PHE A 236 18.33 -11.48 -17.42
CA PHE A 236 18.25 -10.10 -17.89
C PHE A 236 17.71 -10.02 -19.32
N LEU A 237 16.68 -9.20 -19.50
CA LEU A 237 16.09 -8.84 -20.79
C LEU A 237 16.53 -7.44 -21.17
N THR A 238 16.92 -7.25 -22.43
CA THR A 238 17.28 -5.93 -22.95
C THR A 238 16.02 -5.18 -23.38
N ILE A 239 15.80 -4.03 -22.78
CA ILE A 239 14.68 -3.12 -23.08
C ILE A 239 15.21 -1.95 -23.89
N LYS A 240 14.61 -1.73 -25.05
CA LYS A 240 14.93 -0.57 -25.88
C LYS A 240 14.41 0.69 -25.17
N GLY A 241 15.27 1.71 -25.09
CA GLY A 241 14.88 3.03 -24.59
C GLY A 241 13.81 3.68 -25.47
N ASP A 242 13.00 4.53 -24.87
CA ASP A 242 11.91 5.24 -25.54
C ASP A 242 11.55 6.53 -24.80
N LYS A 243 10.80 7.40 -25.47
CA LYS A 243 10.16 8.55 -24.83
C LYS A 243 8.86 8.09 -24.19
N ILE A 244 8.68 8.38 -22.91
CA ILE A 244 7.43 8.10 -22.18
C ILE A 244 6.92 9.34 -21.49
N THR A 245 5.62 9.36 -21.23
CA THR A 245 4.95 10.38 -20.45
C THR A 245 4.27 9.71 -19.26
N ILE A 246 4.51 10.24 -18.06
CA ILE A 246 3.76 9.89 -16.87
C ILE A 246 2.70 10.97 -16.64
N SER A 247 1.44 10.59 -16.76
CA SER A 247 0.26 11.42 -16.50
C SER A 247 -0.97 10.54 -16.42
N LYS A 248 -1.92 10.90 -15.55
CA LYS A 248 -3.32 10.52 -15.68
C LYS A 248 -4.08 11.71 -16.28
N ASP A 249 -4.35 11.65 -17.58
CA ASP A 249 -5.01 12.72 -18.34
C ASP A 249 -6.52 12.50 -18.51
N ASP A 250 -7.01 11.27 -18.29
CA ASP A 250 -8.43 10.94 -18.30
C ASP A 250 -9.08 10.93 -16.90
N LEU A 251 -10.37 11.30 -16.87
CA LEU A 251 -11.24 11.22 -15.69
C LEU A 251 -12.23 10.06 -15.78
N ASN A 252 -11.86 8.93 -16.40
CA ASN A 252 -12.76 7.78 -16.52
C ASN A 252 -12.91 7.01 -15.20
N SER A 253 -11.93 7.15 -14.32
CA SER A 253 -11.92 6.63 -12.95
C SER A 253 -11.33 7.68 -12.01
N PHE A 254 -11.48 7.44 -10.70
CA PHE A 254 -10.80 8.22 -9.67
C PHE A 254 -9.29 8.28 -9.92
N GLY A 255 -8.62 9.28 -9.36
CA GLY A 255 -7.16 9.35 -9.29
C GLY A 255 -6.75 10.20 -8.11
N TRP A 256 -5.62 9.89 -7.49
CA TRP A 256 -5.04 10.75 -6.47
C TRP A 256 -4.41 11.99 -7.09
N ASP A 257 -4.28 13.06 -6.31
CA ASP A 257 -3.72 14.33 -6.79
C ASP A 257 -2.33 14.17 -7.41
N ASN A 258 -1.51 13.27 -6.85
CA ASN A 258 -0.16 12.99 -7.34
C ASN A 258 -0.11 12.27 -8.71
N GLU A 259 -1.23 11.72 -9.19
CA GLU A 259 -1.30 11.05 -10.50
C GLU A 259 -1.54 12.04 -11.64
N PHE A 260 -2.06 13.23 -11.31
CA PHE A 260 -2.32 14.30 -12.26
C PHE A 260 -1.11 15.22 -12.43
N GLY A 261 -1.10 15.94 -13.56
CA GLY A 261 0.08 16.64 -14.05
C GLY A 261 0.80 15.79 -15.11
N GLN A 262 1.95 16.24 -15.58
CA GLN A 262 2.68 15.56 -16.63
C GLN A 262 4.18 15.62 -16.42
N LYS A 263 4.88 14.50 -16.66
CA LYS A 263 6.35 14.52 -16.78
C LYS A 263 6.78 13.63 -17.95
N GLU A 264 7.53 14.21 -18.87
CA GLU A 264 8.13 13.49 -20.00
C GLU A 264 9.52 12.99 -19.63
N TYR A 265 9.84 11.77 -20.05
CA TYR A 265 11.15 11.16 -19.86
C TYR A 265 11.68 10.59 -21.18
N ASN A 266 12.97 10.78 -21.43
CA ASN A 266 13.71 10.03 -22.45
C ASN A 266 14.45 8.91 -21.73
N VAL A 267 13.86 7.71 -21.70
CA VAL A 267 14.43 6.57 -20.97
C VAL A 267 15.47 5.90 -21.85
N PRO A 268 16.75 5.79 -21.42
CA PRO A 268 17.77 5.08 -22.19
C PRO A 268 17.48 3.57 -22.20
N GLY A 269 18.13 2.84 -23.11
CA GLY A 269 18.08 1.37 -23.08
C GLY A 269 18.71 0.81 -21.79
N PHE A 270 18.10 -0.24 -21.24
CA PHE A 270 18.54 -0.89 -20.01
C PHE A 270 18.31 -2.39 -20.08
N GLN A 271 18.88 -3.13 -19.13
CA GLN A 271 18.58 -4.54 -18.93
C GLN A 271 17.87 -4.74 -17.60
N VAL A 272 16.86 -5.61 -17.59
CA VAL A 272 16.04 -5.88 -16.41
C VAL A 272 15.75 -7.36 -16.27
N ASN A 273 15.74 -7.86 -15.04
CA ASN A 273 15.35 -9.24 -14.75
C ASN A 273 13.92 -9.54 -15.25
N ASN A 274 13.68 -10.74 -15.78
CA ASN A 274 12.37 -11.14 -16.27
C ASN A 274 11.39 -11.50 -15.13
N PHE A 275 11.90 -11.90 -13.98
CA PHE A 275 11.14 -12.19 -12.76
C PHE A 275 11.47 -11.19 -11.63
N LEU A 276 10.54 -11.04 -10.67
CA LEU A 276 10.88 -10.46 -9.37
C LEU A 276 11.95 -11.33 -8.69
N ILE A 277 12.72 -10.75 -7.76
CA ILE A 277 13.66 -11.54 -6.96
C ILE A 277 12.87 -12.51 -6.08
N SER A 278 13.13 -13.81 -6.26
CA SER A 278 12.46 -14.87 -5.52
C SER A 278 13.07 -15.04 -4.13
N ASN A 279 12.34 -15.70 -3.21
CA ASN A 279 12.88 -16.11 -1.93
C ASN A 279 14.12 -17.00 -2.09
N GLY A 280 14.14 -17.88 -3.09
CA GLY A 280 15.27 -18.76 -3.39
C GLY A 280 16.51 -17.99 -3.86
N GLU A 281 16.32 -16.97 -4.70
CA GLU A 281 17.42 -16.10 -5.14
C GLU A 281 17.93 -15.22 -3.98
N PHE A 282 17.03 -14.71 -3.14
CA PHE A 282 17.39 -13.93 -1.96
C PHE A 282 18.07 -14.77 -0.86
N PHE A 283 17.81 -16.08 -0.83
CA PHE A 283 18.47 -17.00 0.10
C PHE A 283 19.98 -17.01 -0.06
N GLU A 284 20.51 -16.82 -1.27
CA GLU A 284 21.96 -16.70 -1.47
C GLU A 284 22.56 -15.53 -0.69
N PHE A 285 21.88 -14.37 -0.70
CA PHE A 285 22.31 -13.20 0.07
C PHE A 285 22.28 -13.46 1.57
N VAL A 286 21.23 -14.13 2.09
CA VAL A 286 21.14 -14.50 3.51
C VAL A 286 22.26 -15.48 3.88
N LYS A 287 22.42 -16.55 3.09
CA LYS A 287 23.39 -17.62 3.30
C LYS A 287 24.84 -17.10 3.27
N ASP A 288 25.15 -16.18 2.37
CA ASP A 288 26.49 -15.59 2.22
C ASP A 288 26.77 -14.46 3.24
N GLY A 289 25.92 -14.29 4.25
CA GLY A 289 26.13 -13.32 5.33
C GLY A 289 25.78 -11.88 4.95
N GLY A 290 24.86 -11.67 4.01
CA GLY A 290 24.42 -10.35 3.54
C GLY A 290 23.93 -9.40 4.64
N TYR A 291 23.32 -9.94 5.71
CA TYR A 291 22.92 -9.19 6.90
C TYR A 291 24.04 -8.96 7.92
N HIS A 292 25.23 -9.53 7.70
CA HIS A 292 26.39 -9.42 8.58
C HIS A 292 27.52 -8.57 7.97
N GLU A 293 27.47 -8.30 6.67
CA GLU A 293 28.43 -7.46 5.97
C GLU A 293 27.92 -6.01 5.91
N ASP A 294 28.61 -5.09 6.57
CA ASP A 294 28.22 -3.66 6.62
C ASP A 294 28.38 -2.98 5.25
N SER A 295 29.35 -3.42 4.42
CA SER A 295 29.65 -2.77 3.14
C SER A 295 28.55 -2.87 2.08
N TYR A 296 27.56 -3.73 2.26
CA TYR A 296 26.39 -3.81 1.37
C TYR A 296 25.34 -2.73 1.66
N TRP A 297 25.37 -2.10 2.83
CA TRP A 297 24.27 -1.27 3.32
C TRP A 297 24.64 0.21 3.22
N CYS A 298 23.68 1.03 2.78
CA CYS A 298 23.81 2.48 2.94
C CYS A 298 23.77 2.87 4.42
N ALA A 299 24.20 4.08 4.78
CA ALA A 299 24.29 4.51 6.17
C ALA A 299 22.95 4.37 6.94
N GLN A 300 21.84 4.82 6.35
CA GLN A 300 20.51 4.71 6.96
C GLN A 300 20.05 3.24 7.06
N GLY A 301 20.25 2.44 6.01
CA GLY A 301 19.91 1.01 6.03
C GLY A 301 20.73 0.23 7.05
N LEU A 302 22.00 0.57 7.23
CA LEU A 302 22.86 -0.02 8.26
C LEU A 302 22.40 0.34 9.66
N ALA A 303 22.03 1.61 9.89
CA ALA A 303 21.46 2.06 11.16
C ALA A 303 20.15 1.33 11.47
N TRP A 304 19.25 1.22 10.49
CA TRP A 304 18.01 0.45 10.61
C TRP A 304 18.27 -1.02 10.92
N ARG A 305 19.19 -1.68 10.20
CA ARG A 305 19.53 -3.10 10.41
C ARG A 305 20.09 -3.34 11.81
N LYS A 306 20.97 -2.45 12.29
CA LYS A 306 21.55 -2.50 13.65
C LYS A 306 20.50 -2.26 14.73
N PHE A 307 19.60 -1.29 14.53
CA PHE A 307 18.49 -1.01 15.44
C PHE A 307 17.50 -2.17 15.52
N SER A 308 17.08 -2.69 14.37
CA SER A 308 16.10 -3.78 14.26
C SER A 308 16.68 -5.14 14.66
N ASN A 309 18.01 -5.29 14.65
CA ASN A 309 18.73 -6.50 15.02
C ASN A 309 18.24 -7.76 14.27
N ILE A 310 18.00 -7.62 12.96
CA ILE A 310 17.53 -8.69 12.09
C ILE A 310 18.68 -9.34 11.32
N SER A 311 18.49 -10.60 10.92
CA SER A 311 19.48 -11.39 10.17
C SER A 311 18.89 -12.13 8.95
N LYS A 312 17.67 -11.79 8.57
CA LYS A 312 16.85 -12.40 7.52
C LYS A 312 15.66 -11.48 7.22
N PRO A 313 14.97 -11.64 6.07
CA PRO A 313 13.71 -10.96 5.82
C PRO A 313 12.71 -11.16 6.99
N THR A 314 11.94 -10.12 7.30
CA THR A 314 11.01 -10.11 8.45
C THR A 314 10.05 -11.29 8.45
N PHE A 315 9.49 -11.62 7.29
CA PHE A 315 8.48 -12.68 7.15
C PHE A 315 9.06 -14.08 6.91
N TRP A 316 10.38 -14.25 7.01
CA TRP A 316 10.97 -15.58 7.10
C TRP A 316 10.93 -16.04 8.56
N TYR A 317 10.18 -17.10 8.84
CA TYR A 317 10.03 -17.66 10.17
C TYR A 317 11.16 -18.67 10.43
N ALA A 318 11.91 -18.50 11.51
CA ALA A 318 13.01 -19.42 11.82
C ALA A 318 12.48 -20.77 12.32
N ASP A 319 12.91 -21.86 11.69
CA ASP A 319 12.47 -23.24 12.00
C ASP A 319 13.66 -24.11 12.41
N GLY A 320 14.49 -23.62 13.33
CA GLY A 320 15.65 -24.33 13.83
C GLY A 320 16.58 -23.48 14.70
N PRO A 321 17.75 -24.02 15.10
CA PRO A 321 18.75 -23.28 15.86
C PRO A 321 19.21 -22.02 15.14
N LYS A 322 19.60 -20.98 15.89
CA LYS A 322 20.11 -19.73 15.32
C LYS A 322 21.28 -20.02 14.36
N GLY A 323 21.18 -19.53 13.12
CA GLY A 323 22.19 -19.72 12.08
C GLY A 323 22.07 -21.01 11.27
N SER A 324 21.06 -21.86 11.52
CA SER A 324 20.84 -23.07 10.72
C SER A 324 20.35 -22.82 9.29
N ASN A 325 19.89 -21.59 9.00
CA ASN A 325 19.23 -21.22 7.75
C ASN A 325 17.99 -22.09 7.41
N LEU A 326 17.37 -22.70 8.43
CA LEU A 326 16.09 -23.39 8.30
C LEU A 326 14.96 -22.38 8.49
N PHE A 327 14.16 -22.20 7.45
CA PHE A 327 13.11 -21.19 7.40
C PHE A 327 11.78 -21.78 6.94
N LYS A 328 10.70 -21.22 7.48
CA LYS A 328 9.33 -21.28 6.97
C LYS A 328 8.92 -19.90 6.49
N LEU A 329 7.82 -19.81 5.76
CA LEU A 329 7.30 -18.53 5.28
C LEU A 329 6.08 -18.10 6.11
N ARG A 330 6.16 -16.92 6.73
CA ARG A 330 5.00 -16.21 7.29
C ARG A 330 4.26 -15.54 6.14
N THR A 331 3.13 -16.11 5.71
CA THR A 331 2.19 -15.46 4.78
C THR A 331 1.33 -14.47 5.57
N CYS A 332 0.34 -13.82 4.93
CA CYS A 332 -0.51 -12.86 5.63
C CYS A 332 -1.23 -13.45 6.86
N PHE A 333 -1.66 -14.71 6.80
CA PHE A 333 -2.47 -15.32 7.85
C PHE A 333 -1.90 -16.61 8.43
N GLU A 334 -0.91 -17.22 7.78
CA GLU A 334 -0.44 -18.57 8.10
C GLU A 334 1.10 -18.63 8.16
N ILE A 335 1.63 -19.70 8.75
CA ILE A 335 3.04 -20.08 8.59
C ILE A 335 3.04 -21.37 7.79
N VAL A 336 3.72 -21.36 6.66
CA VAL A 336 3.78 -22.48 5.71
C VAL A 336 5.23 -22.87 5.44
N GLU A 337 5.43 -24.03 4.82
CA GLU A 337 6.75 -24.42 4.31
C GLU A 337 7.32 -23.37 3.37
N MET A 338 8.65 -23.28 3.27
CA MET A 338 9.28 -22.19 2.52
C MET A 338 8.89 -22.20 1.04
N GLN A 339 8.38 -21.10 0.50
CA GLN A 339 8.01 -21.00 -0.91
C GLN A 339 9.12 -20.31 -1.70
N TRP A 340 10.12 -21.08 -2.16
CA TRP A 340 11.32 -20.54 -2.80
C TRP A 340 11.06 -19.83 -4.13
N ARG A 341 10.01 -20.24 -4.86
CA ARG A 341 9.58 -19.58 -6.11
C ARG A 341 8.79 -18.30 -5.89
N PHE A 342 8.27 -18.06 -4.68
CA PHE A 342 7.52 -16.83 -4.40
C PHE A 342 8.48 -15.64 -4.37
N PRO A 343 8.01 -14.43 -4.70
CA PRO A 343 8.85 -13.25 -4.59
C PRO A 343 9.22 -13.00 -3.13
N VAL A 344 10.44 -12.50 -2.91
CA VAL A 344 10.87 -12.10 -1.57
C VAL A 344 10.18 -10.79 -1.19
N ILE A 345 9.65 -10.72 0.04
CA ILE A 345 9.12 -9.48 0.61
C ILE A 345 10.16 -8.89 1.55
N VAL A 346 10.58 -7.67 1.23
CA VAL A 346 11.65 -6.93 1.91
C VAL A 346 11.36 -5.43 1.87
N ASN A 347 12.01 -4.66 2.73
CA ASN A 347 11.99 -3.21 2.61
C ASN A 347 13.00 -2.71 1.55
N HIS A 348 12.99 -1.40 1.30
CA HIS A 348 13.86 -0.80 0.29
C HIS A 348 15.36 -0.92 0.66
N PHE A 349 15.72 -0.83 1.95
CA PHE A 349 17.12 -0.97 2.38
C PHE A 349 17.69 -2.36 2.09
N GLU A 350 16.92 -3.41 2.38
CA GLU A 350 17.26 -4.79 2.07
C GLU A 350 17.40 -5.01 0.55
N ALA A 351 16.48 -4.45 -0.25
CA ALA A 351 16.55 -4.50 -1.72
C ALA A 351 17.83 -3.85 -2.27
N LYS A 352 18.22 -2.69 -1.75
CA LYS A 352 19.48 -2.01 -2.12
C LYS A 352 20.72 -2.78 -1.65
N ALA A 353 20.67 -3.39 -0.46
CA ALA A 353 21.77 -4.22 0.03
C ALA A 353 21.99 -5.46 -0.84
N PHE A 354 20.91 -6.08 -1.32
CA PHE A 354 20.98 -7.16 -2.29
C PHE A 354 21.61 -6.72 -3.61
N CYS A 355 21.26 -5.54 -4.13
CA CYS A 355 21.90 -4.96 -5.32
C CYS A 355 23.42 -4.82 -5.13
N ALA A 356 23.86 -4.29 -3.98
CA ALA A 356 25.28 -4.13 -3.66
C ALA A 356 26.02 -5.47 -3.52
N TYR A 357 25.38 -6.47 -2.91
CA TYR A 357 25.90 -7.82 -2.81
C TYR A 357 26.11 -8.46 -4.19
N LYS A 358 25.09 -8.44 -5.05
CA LYS A 358 25.19 -8.97 -6.42
C LYS A 358 26.26 -8.22 -7.20
N ALA A 359 26.35 -6.90 -7.02
CA ALA A 359 27.34 -6.09 -7.71
C ALA A 359 28.78 -6.46 -7.33
N LYS A 360 29.04 -6.70 -6.03
CA LYS A 360 30.34 -7.18 -5.56
C LYS A 360 30.66 -8.58 -6.06
N LYS A 361 29.67 -9.48 -6.08
CA LYS A 361 29.82 -10.89 -6.49
C LYS A 361 30.10 -11.03 -7.99
N GLU A 362 29.47 -10.20 -8.82
CA GLU A 362 29.48 -10.35 -10.29
C GLU A 362 30.29 -9.27 -11.00
N GLY A 363 30.79 -8.25 -10.30
CA GLY A 363 31.57 -7.16 -10.89
C GLY A 363 30.75 -6.22 -11.79
N GLN A 364 29.43 -6.21 -11.64
CA GLN A 364 28.49 -5.45 -12.46
C GLN A 364 27.62 -4.55 -11.59
N TYR A 365 27.30 -3.34 -12.07
CA TYR A 365 26.43 -2.43 -11.32
C TYR A 365 24.96 -2.88 -11.44
N TYR A 366 24.30 -2.99 -10.27
CA TYR A 366 22.88 -3.28 -10.15
C TYR A 366 22.15 -2.22 -9.33
N ARG A 367 20.90 -1.98 -9.68
CA ARG A 367 19.99 -1.04 -9.00
C ARG A 367 18.53 -1.50 -9.14
N LEU A 368 17.62 -0.73 -8.56
CA LEU A 368 16.19 -0.91 -8.73
C LEU A 368 15.70 -0.23 -10.02
N LEU A 369 14.48 -0.57 -10.44
CA LEU A 369 13.77 0.15 -11.50
C LEU A 369 13.51 1.60 -11.10
N THR A 370 13.49 2.49 -12.08
CA THR A 370 12.91 3.82 -11.92
C THR A 370 11.41 3.83 -12.24
N GLU A 371 10.68 4.85 -11.80
CA GLU A 371 9.27 5.06 -12.15
C GLU A 371 9.09 5.13 -13.68
N ALA A 372 10.00 5.85 -14.36
CA ALA A 372 9.98 6.00 -15.81
C ALA A 372 10.26 4.68 -16.55
N GLU A 373 11.17 3.85 -16.05
CA GLU A 373 11.43 2.52 -16.62
C GLU A 373 10.26 1.56 -16.39
N HIS A 374 9.63 1.59 -15.21
CA HIS A 374 8.41 0.81 -14.94
C HIS A 374 7.27 1.25 -15.87
N ARG A 375 7.11 2.56 -16.09
CA ARG A 375 6.14 3.10 -17.06
C ARG A 375 6.46 2.66 -18.50
N LEU A 376 7.74 2.64 -18.88
CA LEU A 376 8.15 2.15 -20.20
C LEU A 376 7.80 0.67 -20.39
N LEU A 377 7.95 -0.15 -19.34
CA LEU A 377 7.55 -1.57 -19.38
C LEU A 377 6.04 -1.74 -19.51
N SER A 378 5.23 -0.78 -19.05
CA SER A 378 3.76 -0.81 -19.07
C SER A 378 3.13 0.09 -20.15
N LYS A 379 3.90 0.67 -21.08
CA LYS A 379 3.40 1.69 -22.04
C LYS A 379 2.26 1.19 -22.95
N ASP A 380 2.24 -0.10 -23.21
CA ASP A 380 1.25 -0.76 -24.07
C ASP A 380 0.11 -1.39 -23.26
N GLU A 381 0.20 -1.36 -21.92
CA GLU A 381 -0.92 -1.71 -21.03
C GLU A 381 -1.97 -0.60 -21.04
N ARG A 382 -3.21 -0.96 -20.71
CA ARG A 382 -4.33 -0.04 -20.60
C ARG A 382 -5.07 -0.34 -19.32
N ASP A 383 -5.42 0.71 -18.59
CA ASP A 383 -6.29 0.57 -17.42
C ASP A 383 -7.74 0.65 -17.86
N ASN A 384 -8.31 -0.50 -18.20
CA ASN A 384 -9.73 -0.58 -18.51
C ASN A 384 -10.51 -0.87 -17.23
N VAL A 385 -11.08 0.20 -16.67
CA VAL A 385 -11.94 0.25 -15.48
C VAL A 385 -12.94 -0.91 -15.43
N LYS A 386 -13.51 -1.31 -16.58
CA LYS A 386 -14.53 -2.38 -16.66
C LYS A 386 -13.98 -3.79 -16.91
N GLU A 387 -12.70 -3.93 -17.27
CA GLU A 387 -12.08 -5.21 -17.67
C GLU A 387 -10.91 -5.64 -16.77
N GLN A 388 -10.67 -4.95 -15.64
CA GLN A 388 -9.63 -5.29 -14.67
C GLN A 388 -9.76 -6.71 -14.06
N GLU A 389 -10.85 -7.45 -14.32
CA GLU A 389 -11.01 -8.84 -13.89
C GLU A 389 -10.39 -9.86 -14.87
N HIS A 390 -10.02 -9.46 -16.09
CA HIS A 390 -9.56 -10.37 -17.17
C HIS A 390 -8.05 -10.35 -17.45
N ASN A 391 -7.25 -9.72 -16.58
CA ASN A 391 -5.79 -9.75 -16.69
C ASN A 391 -5.19 -11.06 -16.15
N ASN A 392 -3.95 -11.33 -16.58
CA ASN A 392 -3.21 -12.48 -16.08
C ASN A 392 -2.60 -12.23 -14.68
N TYR A 393 -2.61 -11.00 -14.19
CA TYR A 393 -1.93 -10.57 -12.97
C TYR A 393 -2.63 -11.02 -11.69
N ASN A 394 -1.88 -11.04 -10.57
CA ASN A 394 -2.37 -11.39 -9.25
C ASN A 394 -2.59 -10.14 -8.39
N TYR A 395 -3.71 -9.46 -8.59
CA TYR A 395 -4.21 -8.37 -7.73
C TYR A 395 -5.74 -8.49 -7.61
N ASN A 396 -6.44 -7.54 -6.99
CA ASN A 396 -7.90 -7.63 -6.80
C ASN A 396 -8.33 -8.91 -6.05
N LEU A 397 -7.50 -9.38 -5.11
CA LEU A 397 -7.70 -10.64 -4.37
C LEU A 397 -7.79 -11.90 -5.25
N LYS A 398 -7.27 -11.88 -6.49
CA LYS A 398 -7.35 -13.02 -7.40
C LYS A 398 -6.88 -14.32 -6.74
N LEU A 399 -5.74 -14.30 -6.05
CA LEU A 399 -5.25 -15.42 -5.24
C LEU A 399 -5.27 -15.15 -3.73
N SER A 400 -5.40 -13.89 -3.30
CA SER A 400 -5.34 -13.49 -1.87
C SER A 400 -4.04 -13.85 -1.15
N SER A 401 -2.97 -14.15 -1.90
CA SER A 401 -1.60 -14.38 -1.42
C SER A 401 -0.62 -14.20 -2.58
N GLU A 402 0.68 -14.17 -2.27
CA GLU A 402 1.77 -14.34 -3.23
C GLU A 402 1.62 -15.63 -4.06
N SER A 403 2.20 -15.62 -5.26
CA SER A 403 2.35 -16.77 -6.16
C SER A 403 3.77 -16.86 -6.70
N ALA A 404 4.11 -17.94 -7.41
CA ALA A 404 5.45 -18.08 -7.97
C ALA A 404 5.75 -16.98 -9.01
N VAL A 405 6.98 -16.48 -9.01
CA VAL A 405 7.41 -15.33 -9.84
C VAL A 405 7.30 -15.56 -11.35
N ASP A 406 7.10 -16.80 -11.77
CA ASP A 406 7.00 -17.23 -13.16
C ASP A 406 5.59 -17.64 -13.60
N GLU A 407 4.55 -17.30 -12.81
CA GLU A 407 3.16 -17.60 -13.15
C GLU A 407 2.48 -16.52 -14.02
N HIS A 408 2.67 -15.24 -13.71
CA HIS A 408 1.88 -14.16 -14.29
C HIS A 408 2.65 -13.33 -15.33
N LYS A 409 2.83 -13.91 -16.52
CA LYS A 409 3.44 -13.20 -17.66
C LYS A 409 2.59 -12.00 -18.09
N SER A 410 3.24 -10.86 -18.34
CA SER A 410 2.62 -9.71 -19.01
C SER A 410 2.21 -10.07 -20.44
N LYS A 411 1.10 -9.48 -20.90
CA LYS A 411 0.65 -9.62 -22.28
C LYS A 411 1.41 -8.69 -23.23
N THR A 412 1.96 -7.59 -22.72
CA THR A 412 2.55 -6.51 -23.51
C THR A 412 4.07 -6.42 -23.40
N ALA A 413 4.65 -6.98 -22.34
CA ALA A 413 6.09 -7.00 -22.11
C ALA A 413 6.61 -8.43 -21.87
N PRO A 414 7.89 -8.73 -22.19
CA PRO A 414 8.47 -10.06 -22.00
C PRO A 414 8.79 -10.39 -20.53
N ILE A 415 8.15 -9.73 -19.57
CA ILE A 415 8.38 -9.87 -18.12
C ILE A 415 7.15 -10.44 -17.41
N TYR A 416 7.36 -10.95 -16.21
CA TYR A 416 6.31 -11.48 -15.33
C TYR A 416 6.09 -10.52 -14.16
N ASP A 417 4.91 -10.57 -13.55
CA ASP A 417 4.57 -9.73 -12.39
C ASP A 417 4.90 -8.24 -12.62
N LEU A 418 4.63 -7.74 -13.84
CA LEU A 418 4.73 -6.29 -14.11
C LEU A 418 3.69 -5.55 -13.26
N HIS A 419 2.50 -6.14 -13.15
CA HIS A 419 1.49 -5.79 -12.18
C HIS A 419 1.13 -7.00 -11.30
N GLY A 420 0.65 -6.75 -10.09
CA GLY A 420 0.23 -7.75 -9.12
C GLY A 420 1.40 -8.59 -8.57
N ASN A 421 1.02 -9.67 -7.89
CA ASN A 421 1.86 -10.43 -6.99
C ASN A 421 2.34 -9.54 -5.85
N ILE A 422 3.41 -8.76 -5.99
CA ILE A 422 3.84 -7.80 -4.97
C ILE A 422 4.31 -6.48 -5.61
N TRP A 423 4.21 -5.40 -4.83
CA TRP A 423 4.77 -4.11 -5.21
C TRP A 423 6.27 -4.21 -5.49
N GLN A 424 6.75 -3.34 -6.36
CA GLN A 424 8.17 -3.24 -6.71
C GLN A 424 8.73 -1.94 -6.16
N TRP A 425 9.72 -2.04 -5.26
CA TRP A 425 10.51 -0.89 -4.84
C TRP A 425 11.24 -0.26 -6.03
N LEU A 426 11.14 1.06 -6.12
CA LEU A 426 11.79 1.86 -7.16
C LEU A 426 12.96 2.68 -6.57
N GLU A 427 13.85 3.10 -7.46
CA GLU A 427 15.00 3.95 -7.12
C GLU A 427 14.57 5.39 -6.78
N ASP A 428 13.44 5.83 -7.36
CA ASP A 428 12.87 7.17 -7.25
C ASP A 428 12.39 7.50 -5.83
N ASN A 429 12.67 8.73 -5.41
CA ASN A 429 11.90 9.37 -4.35
C ASN A 429 10.53 9.83 -4.88
N PHE A 430 9.58 9.94 -3.97
CA PHE A 430 8.27 10.47 -4.30
C PHE A 430 8.30 11.98 -4.47
N HIS A 431 7.95 12.43 -5.67
CA HIS A 431 7.91 13.84 -6.05
C HIS A 431 6.69 14.16 -6.91
N PRO A 432 6.25 15.44 -6.95
CA PRO A 432 5.14 15.85 -7.80
C PRO A 432 5.48 15.71 -9.28
N LEU A 433 4.45 15.51 -10.10
CA LEU A 433 4.55 15.73 -11.55
C LEU A 433 4.54 17.24 -11.85
N THR A 434 4.98 17.63 -13.05
CA THR A 434 4.81 19.03 -13.50
C THR A 434 3.32 19.36 -13.50
N ASP A 435 2.96 20.57 -13.07
CA ASP A 435 1.58 21.04 -12.94
C ASP A 435 0.73 20.29 -11.90
N PHE A 436 1.36 19.56 -10.98
CA PHE A 436 0.68 18.95 -9.83
C PHE A 436 -0.19 19.97 -9.07
N LYS A 437 -1.40 19.55 -8.71
CA LYS A 437 -2.35 20.34 -7.92
C LYS A 437 -2.94 19.52 -6.80
N ILE A 438 -2.73 19.98 -5.58
CA ILE A 438 -3.29 19.39 -4.37
C ILE A 438 -4.82 19.38 -4.44
N HIS A 439 -5.45 18.24 -4.17
CA HIS A 439 -6.92 18.16 -4.08
C HIS A 439 -7.47 18.86 -2.83
N GLU A 440 -8.55 19.63 -2.97
CA GLU A 440 -9.09 20.45 -1.85
C GLU A 440 -9.65 19.62 -0.70
N TYR A 441 -10.24 18.45 -1.00
CA TYR A 441 -10.82 17.58 0.03
C TYR A 441 -9.77 16.84 0.87
N TYR A 442 -8.53 16.70 0.40
CA TYR A 442 -7.49 15.97 1.13
C TYR A 442 -6.10 16.57 0.88
N PRO A 443 -5.82 17.76 1.45
CA PRO A 443 -4.67 18.57 1.07
C PRO A 443 -3.31 17.98 1.47
N ASP A 444 -3.29 17.08 2.44
CA ASP A 444 -2.14 16.46 3.08
C ASP A 444 -1.90 15.02 2.63
N PHE A 445 -2.58 14.52 1.58
CA PHE A 445 -2.38 13.16 1.09
C PHE A 445 -0.98 12.92 0.49
N SER A 446 -0.51 13.82 -0.38
CA SER A 446 0.76 13.64 -1.11
C SER A 446 1.88 14.58 -0.66
N THR A 447 1.54 15.83 -0.35
CA THR A 447 2.54 16.89 -0.18
C THR A 447 3.49 16.70 0.99
N PRO A 448 3.08 16.17 2.16
CA PRO A 448 4.02 15.96 3.26
C PRO A 448 5.12 14.95 2.92
N CYS A 449 4.89 14.11 1.91
CA CYS A 449 5.80 13.03 1.52
C CYS A 449 6.76 13.41 0.38
N PHE A 450 6.70 14.65 -0.12
CA PHE A 450 7.66 15.20 -1.08
C PHE A 450 8.94 15.68 -0.37
N ASP A 451 9.54 14.84 0.46
CA ASP A 451 10.52 15.20 1.48
C ASP A 451 11.90 14.55 1.31
N ASP A 452 12.11 13.87 0.18
CA ASP A 452 13.27 13.02 -0.10
C ASP A 452 13.45 11.77 0.78
N GLU A 453 12.53 11.52 1.70
CA GLU A 453 12.60 10.41 2.65
C GLU A 453 11.63 9.28 2.31
N HIS A 454 10.75 9.47 1.32
CA HIS A 454 9.82 8.45 0.81
C HIS A 454 10.25 7.88 -0.54
N LYS A 455 10.28 6.56 -0.62
CA LYS A 455 10.60 5.80 -1.83
C LYS A 455 9.34 5.34 -2.54
N MET A 456 9.37 5.43 -3.86
CA MET A 456 8.29 4.98 -4.71
C MET A 456 8.18 3.46 -4.75
N ILE A 457 6.95 2.97 -4.84
CA ILE A 457 6.63 1.60 -5.22
C ILE A 457 5.69 1.61 -6.44
N ALA A 458 5.78 0.59 -7.29
CA ALA A 458 4.93 0.45 -8.46
C ALA A 458 4.50 -1.00 -8.71
N GLY A 459 3.42 -1.16 -9.48
CA GLY A 459 2.97 -2.46 -9.97
C GLY A 459 1.95 -3.20 -9.12
N SER A 460 1.47 -2.69 -7.98
CA SER A 460 0.41 -3.35 -7.19
C SER A 460 0.82 -4.68 -6.53
N SER A 461 0.03 -5.14 -5.56
CA SER A 461 0.18 -6.45 -4.89
C SER A 461 -1.07 -7.32 -5.04
N PHE A 462 -0.99 -8.55 -4.52
CA PHE A 462 -2.12 -9.48 -4.40
C PHE A 462 -3.29 -8.94 -3.53
N PHE A 463 -3.03 -7.95 -2.68
CA PHE A 463 -4.04 -7.23 -1.88
C PHE A 463 -4.43 -5.87 -2.46
N SER A 464 -3.71 -5.35 -3.45
CA SER A 464 -4.07 -4.09 -4.11
C SER A 464 -5.39 -4.22 -4.84
N THR A 465 -6.28 -3.26 -4.58
CA THR A 465 -7.61 -3.20 -5.18
C THR A 465 -7.99 -1.76 -5.57
N GLY A 466 -8.92 -1.60 -6.51
CA GLY A 466 -9.34 -0.27 -6.97
C GLY A 466 -8.16 0.52 -7.57
N ASN A 467 -7.97 1.75 -7.10
CA ASN A 467 -6.87 2.62 -7.52
C ASN A 467 -5.50 1.97 -7.33
N LEU A 468 -5.27 1.20 -6.26
CA LEU A 468 -3.98 0.54 -6.03
C LEU A 468 -3.61 -0.46 -7.14
N ALA A 469 -4.62 -0.98 -7.85
CA ALA A 469 -4.46 -1.90 -8.99
C ALA A 469 -4.38 -1.18 -10.35
N SER A 470 -4.42 0.15 -10.37
CA SER A 470 -4.33 0.96 -11.58
C SER A 470 -2.90 0.96 -12.15
N ILE A 471 -2.77 1.23 -13.44
CA ILE A 471 -1.46 1.54 -14.01
C ILE A 471 -0.99 2.94 -13.62
N TYR A 472 -1.89 3.84 -13.20
CA TYR A 472 -1.58 5.22 -12.86
C TYR A 472 -1.16 5.42 -11.41
N SER A 473 -1.35 4.41 -10.57
CA SER A 473 -1.04 4.43 -9.14
C SER A 473 0.38 4.91 -8.86
N ARG A 474 0.51 5.91 -7.98
CA ARG A 474 1.80 6.41 -7.48
C ARG A 474 1.78 6.37 -5.95
N TYR A 475 2.39 5.32 -5.40
CA TYR A 475 2.47 5.10 -3.95
C TYR A 475 3.91 5.14 -3.46
N HIS A 476 4.05 5.45 -2.18
CA HIS A 476 5.35 5.75 -1.59
C HIS A 476 5.34 5.44 -0.09
N PHE A 477 6.50 5.04 0.42
CA PHE A 477 6.68 4.72 1.84
C PHE A 477 8.11 5.05 2.28
N ARG A 478 8.30 5.27 3.59
CA ARG A 478 9.65 5.32 4.15
C ARG A 478 10.42 4.01 3.85
N PRO A 479 11.72 4.06 3.53
CA PRO A 479 12.48 2.90 3.08
C PRO A 479 12.53 1.72 4.05
N HIS A 480 12.27 1.95 5.34
CA HIS A 480 12.27 0.93 6.39
C HIS A 480 10.93 0.24 6.60
N PHE A 481 9.83 0.78 6.07
CA PHE A 481 8.52 0.15 6.21
C PHE A 481 8.42 -1.12 5.36
N PHE A 482 7.85 -2.16 5.96
CA PHE A 482 7.41 -3.32 5.20
C PHE A 482 6.08 -2.99 4.55
N GLN A 483 5.93 -3.45 3.31
CA GLN A 483 4.71 -3.51 2.53
C GLN A 483 4.65 -4.91 1.91
N HIS A 484 3.59 -5.26 1.18
CA HIS A 484 3.66 -6.41 0.26
C HIS A 484 4.51 -6.04 -0.95
N ALA A 485 5.81 -5.82 -0.71
CA ALA A 485 6.76 -5.25 -1.64
C ALA A 485 8.07 -6.04 -1.66
N GLY A 486 8.60 -6.18 -2.87
CA GLY A 486 9.90 -6.73 -3.16
C GLY A 486 10.52 -5.89 -4.25
N PHE A 487 11.29 -6.51 -5.15
CA PHE A 487 12.02 -5.74 -6.13
C PHE A 487 12.48 -6.58 -7.33
N ARG A 488 13.03 -5.86 -8.31
CA ARG A 488 13.62 -6.38 -9.53
C ARG A 488 14.96 -5.69 -9.77
N LEU A 489 15.93 -6.43 -10.30
CA LEU A 489 17.22 -5.87 -10.65
C LEU A 489 17.21 -5.24 -12.04
N VAL A 490 17.86 -4.09 -12.12
CA VAL A 490 18.20 -3.39 -13.36
C VAL A 490 19.70 -3.22 -13.44
N THR A 491 20.24 -3.33 -14.64
CA THR A 491 21.60 -2.94 -14.98
C THR A 491 21.59 -2.12 -16.26
N SER A 492 22.40 -1.08 -16.29
CA SER A 492 22.50 -0.14 -17.41
C SER A 492 23.86 0.52 -17.42
N THR A 493 24.31 0.93 -18.61
CA THR A 493 25.49 1.80 -18.76
C THR A 493 25.24 3.20 -18.22
N TYR A 494 23.97 3.62 -18.18
CA TYR A 494 23.52 4.84 -17.52
C TYR A 494 23.46 4.65 -16.01
N LYS A 495 24.13 5.53 -15.26
CA LYS A 495 23.90 5.71 -13.83
C LYS A 495 22.92 6.86 -13.67
N LYS A 496 21.79 6.61 -13.02
CA LYS A 496 20.85 7.67 -12.67
C LYS A 496 21.55 8.65 -11.73
N GLU A 497 21.67 9.90 -12.18
CA GLU A 497 22.09 10.98 -11.30
C GLU A 497 20.93 11.35 -10.38
N TYR A 498 21.24 11.47 -9.10
CA TYR A 498 20.27 11.84 -8.09
C TYR A 498 20.35 13.34 -7.86
N PHE A 499 19.25 14.04 -8.12
CA PHE A 499 19.12 15.44 -7.78
C PHE A 499 18.16 15.54 -6.60
N PRO A 500 18.65 15.82 -5.37
CA PRO A 500 17.79 15.92 -4.22
C PRO A 500 16.78 17.05 -4.43
N VAL A 501 15.50 16.78 -4.11
CA VAL A 501 14.48 17.81 -4.06
C VAL A 501 14.32 18.25 -2.62
N LYS A 502 14.84 19.44 -2.32
CA LYS A 502 14.78 19.99 -0.97
C LYS A 502 13.63 20.98 -0.88
N VAL A 503 12.60 20.66 -0.10
CA VAL A 503 11.63 21.68 0.34
C VAL A 503 12.38 22.66 1.24
N GLU A 504 12.56 23.89 0.75
CA GLU A 504 13.29 24.94 1.47
C GLU A 504 12.39 25.62 2.49
N PHE A 505 11.11 25.81 2.15
CA PHE A 505 10.16 26.53 2.98
C PHE A 505 8.72 26.23 2.58
N GLU A 506 7.85 26.04 3.57
CA GLU A 506 6.39 25.97 3.39
C GLU A 506 5.74 27.07 4.24
N THR A 507 4.88 27.91 3.63
CA THR A 507 4.18 28.96 4.36
C THR A 507 2.79 29.23 3.86
N ILE A 508 1.92 29.65 4.79
CA ILE A 508 0.59 30.14 4.49
C ILE A 508 0.64 31.66 4.55
N ASN A 509 0.34 32.33 3.44
CA ASN A 509 0.14 33.77 3.45
C ASN A 509 -1.20 34.07 4.14
N PRO A 510 -1.20 34.74 5.31
CA PRO A 510 -2.40 34.95 6.11
C PRO A 510 -3.39 35.94 5.49
N ASN A 511 -2.94 36.75 4.52
CA ASN A 511 -3.78 37.81 3.92
C ASN A 511 -4.65 37.29 2.77
N ASN A 512 -4.15 36.33 2.00
CA ASN A 512 -4.90 35.70 0.90
C ASN A 512 -5.21 34.22 1.19
N GLY A 513 -4.72 33.68 2.30
CA GLY A 513 -4.88 32.28 2.66
C GLY A 513 -4.22 31.34 1.67
N LYS A 514 -3.13 31.74 0.99
CA LYS A 514 -2.44 30.90 -0.02
C LYS A 514 -1.25 30.13 0.56
N LEU A 515 -1.04 28.88 0.14
CA LEU A 515 0.11 28.05 0.49
C LEU A 515 1.17 28.30 -0.54
N TYR A 516 2.38 28.50 -0.06
CA TYR A 516 3.58 28.54 -0.88
C TYR A 516 4.48 27.42 -0.40
N ILE A 517 4.73 26.44 -1.26
CA ILE A 517 5.77 25.45 -1.07
C ILE A 517 6.92 25.85 -1.98
N ILE A 518 8.04 26.27 -1.39
CA ILE A 518 9.26 26.61 -2.09
C ILE A 518 10.18 25.40 -1.99
N PHE A 519 10.58 24.85 -3.13
CA PHE A 519 11.45 23.69 -3.18
C PHE A 519 12.51 23.84 -4.27
N THR A 520 13.68 23.25 -4.03
CA THR A 520 14.77 23.22 -5.00
C THR A 520 14.77 21.87 -5.71
N GLU A 521 14.58 21.83 -7.04
CA GLU A 521 14.76 20.63 -7.89
C GLU A 521 15.82 20.95 -8.95
N ASN A 522 16.82 20.07 -9.15
CA ASN A 522 17.92 20.29 -10.10
C ASN A 522 18.66 21.63 -9.89
N HIS A 523 18.89 22.03 -8.64
CA HIS A 523 19.46 23.34 -8.28
C HIS A 523 18.65 24.55 -8.75
N LYS A 524 17.37 24.37 -9.15
CA LYS A 524 16.44 25.45 -9.49
C LYS A 524 15.40 25.59 -8.41
N LEU A 525 15.17 26.83 -7.98
CA LEU A 525 14.11 27.17 -7.03
C LEU A 525 12.76 27.15 -7.77
N ASN A 526 11.82 26.37 -7.27
CA ASN A 526 10.44 26.29 -7.74
C ASN A 526 9.50 26.74 -6.62
N ILE A 527 8.36 27.32 -7.01
CA ILE A 527 7.32 27.79 -6.08
C ILE A 527 6.00 27.16 -6.52
N LEU A 528 5.39 26.40 -5.62
CA LEU A 528 4.02 25.92 -5.78
C LEU A 528 3.08 26.83 -4.98
N GLU A 529 2.18 27.53 -5.68
CA GLU A 529 1.19 28.44 -5.11
C GLU A 529 -0.20 27.78 -5.11
N LYS A 530 -0.94 27.88 -4.00
CA LYS A 530 -2.32 27.38 -3.91
C LYS A 530 -3.20 28.27 -3.03
N ASP A 531 -4.48 28.43 -3.36
CA ASP A 531 -5.51 28.92 -2.42
C ASP A 531 -5.82 27.85 -1.35
N ILE A 532 -5.54 28.11 -0.07
CA ILE A 532 -5.72 27.12 1.01
C ILE A 532 -7.14 27.14 1.58
N PHE A 533 -7.89 28.25 1.48
CA PHE A 533 -9.04 28.41 2.37
C PHE A 533 -10.34 28.80 1.68
N ASN A 534 -11.21 27.80 1.54
CA ASN A 534 -12.65 28.05 1.55
C ASN A 534 -13.10 28.25 3.02
N LYS A 535 -13.70 29.40 3.34
CA LYS A 535 -14.18 29.81 4.69
C LYS A 535 -15.06 28.77 5.40
N LYS A 536 -15.56 27.76 4.70
CA LYS A 536 -16.34 26.63 5.22
C LYS A 536 -15.56 25.77 6.25
N TYR A 537 -14.26 25.55 6.05
CA TYR A 537 -13.47 24.62 6.88
C TYR A 537 -13.17 25.18 8.29
N THR A 538 -12.87 26.48 8.41
CA THR A 538 -12.63 27.14 9.71
C THR A 538 -13.88 27.16 10.59
N LYS A 539 -15.07 27.07 10.00
CA LYS A 539 -16.37 27.04 10.69
C LYS A 539 -16.79 25.63 11.12
N LEU A 540 -16.12 24.60 10.61
CA LEU A 540 -16.29 23.19 11.02
C LEU A 540 -15.22 22.79 12.04
N LYS A 541 -14.04 23.42 12.01
CA LYS A 541 -12.94 23.19 12.97
C LYS A 541 -13.04 24.03 14.25
N LYS A 542 -13.71 25.20 14.19
CA LYS A 542 -14.18 25.96 15.38
C LYS A 542 -15.60 25.55 15.67
#